data_AF-A0A820HRR5-F1
#
_entry.id   AF-A0A820HRR5-F1
#
_cell.length_a   1.000
_cell.length_b   1.000
_cell.length_c   1.000
_cell.angle_alpha   90.00
_cell.angle_beta   90.00
_cell.angle_gamma   90.00
#
_symmetry.space_group_name_H-M   'P 1'
#
loop_
_entity.id
_entity.type
_entity.pdbx_description
1 polymer ?
#
loop_
_entity_poly.entity_id
_entity_poly.type
_entity_poly.pdbx_seq_one_letter_code
_entity_poly.pdbx_strand_id
1 'polypeptide(L)' 'LSETALTWYIQTQQEQSVNSWTQFKQLFIHRFRTPEKIESLRGRLRSLWQSDNEPTADYFERLKSLMSEI' A
#
# COMPACT_ATOMS: atom_id res chain seq x y z
N LEU A 1 4.64 0.62 -12.54
CA LEU A 1 5.49 0.47 -11.32
C LEU A 1 6.14 1.82 -11.08
N SER A 2 6.09 2.35 -9.86
CA SER A 2 6.90 3.54 -9.54
C SER A 2 8.37 3.22 -9.76
N GLU A 3 9.19 4.23 -10.03
CA GLU A 3 10.65 4.09 -10.24
C GLU A 3 11.30 3.27 -9.10
N THR A 4 10.87 3.54 -7.85
CA THR A 4 11.29 2.78 -6.66
C THR A 4 10.99 1.28 -6.73
N ALA A 5 9.81 0.90 -7.23
CA ALA A 5 9.42 -0.50 -7.34
C ALA A 5 10.19 -1.23 -8.44
N LEU A 6 10.54 -0.52 -9.52
CA LEU A 6 11.40 -1.05 -10.57
C LEU A 6 12.83 -1.28 -10.06
N THR A 7 13.42 -0.28 -9.39
CA THR A 7 14.75 -0.40 -8.78
C THR A 7 14.82 -1.56 -7.79
N TRP A 8 13.83 -1.69 -6.90
CA TRP A 8 13.74 -2.81 -5.96
C TRP A 8 13.72 -4.16 -6.68
N TYR A 9 12.94 -4.29 -7.75
CA TYR A 9 12.83 -5.56 -8.47
C TYR A 9 14.15 -5.93 -9.15
N ILE A 10 14.85 -4.96 -9.76
CA ILE A 10 16.16 -5.18 -10.37
C ILE A 10 17.17 -5.67 -9.33
N GLN A 11 17.22 -5.03 -8.15
CA GLN A 11 18.08 -5.46 -7.04
C GLN A 11 17.71 -6.87 -6.55
N THR A 12 16.41 -7.13 -6.37
CA THR A 12 15.92 -8.44 -5.91
C THR A 12 16.31 -9.55 -6.87
N GLN A 13 16.24 -9.30 -8.19
CA GLN A 13 16.66 -10.27 -9.22
C GLN A 13 18.16 -10.59 -9.19
N GLN A 14 19.00 -9.65 -8.75
CA GLN A 14 20.44 -9.87 -8.61
C GLN A 14 20.77 -10.73 -7.37
N GLU A 15 19.98 -10.60 -6.30
CA GLU A 15 20.17 -11.36 -5.06
C GLU A 15 19.54 -12.75 -5.12
N GLN A 16 18.38 -12.87 -5.76
CA GLN A 16 17.66 -14.12 -5.97
C GLN A 16 16.96 -14.12 -7.33
N SER A 17 17.14 -15.17 -8.11
CA SER A 17 16.42 -15.29 -9.37
C SER A 17 14.92 -15.47 -9.07
N VAL A 18 14.11 -14.48 -9.46
CA VAL A 18 12.65 -14.55 -9.37
C VAL A 18 12.11 -14.99 -10.72
N ASN A 19 11.83 -16.29 -10.85
CA ASN A 19 11.49 -16.92 -12.13
C ASN A 19 10.00 -17.27 -12.25
N SER A 20 9.20 -17.04 -11.20
CA SER A 20 7.76 -17.28 -11.21
C SER A 20 6.97 -16.06 -10.75
N TRP A 21 5.79 -15.90 -11.35
CA TRP A 21 4.85 -14.83 -10.97
C TRP A 21 4.40 -14.94 -9.51
N THR A 22 4.27 -16.16 -8.99
CA THR A 22 3.90 -16.42 -7.60
C THR A 22 4.96 -15.91 -6.63
N GLN A 23 6.23 -16.22 -6.89
CA GLN A 23 7.35 -15.74 -6.07
C GLN A 23 7.48 -14.21 -6.12
N PHE A 24 7.35 -13.62 -7.31
CA PHE A 24 7.34 -12.17 -7.45
C PHE A 24 6.25 -11.52 -6.60
N LYS A 25 5.01 -12.03 -6.68
CA LYS A 25 3.89 -11.48 -5.89
C LYS A 25 4.15 -11.56 -4.40
N GLN A 26 4.66 -12.70 -3.90
CA GLN A 26 4.96 -12.86 -2.47
C GLN A 26 6.02 -11.86 -2.01
N LEU A 27 7.10 -11.71 -2.76
CA LEU A 27 8.18 -10.77 -2.46
C LEU A 27 7.69 -9.31 -2.53
N PHE A 28 6.88 -8.99 -3.53
CA PHE A 28 6.31 -7.66 -3.70
C PHE A 28 5.39 -7.28 -2.53
N ILE A 29 4.48 -8.20 -2.16
CA ILE A 29 3.60 -8.00 -1.00
C ILE A 29 4.44 -7.85 0.27
N HIS A 30 5.44 -8.72 0.47
CA HIS A 30 6.30 -8.63 1.65
C HIS A 30 7.06 -7.29 1.72
N ARG A 31 7.55 -6.76 0.59
CA ARG A 31 8.29 -5.50 0.56
C ARG A 31 7.41 -4.26 0.74
N PHE A 32 6.25 -4.22 0.07
CA PHE A 32 5.44 -3.02 -0.05
C PHE A 32 4.16 -3.04 0.79
N ARG A 33 3.65 -4.23 1.12
CA ARG A 33 2.39 -4.48 1.83
C ARG A 33 2.66 -5.33 3.08
N THR A 34 3.54 -4.84 3.95
CA THR A 34 3.87 -5.53 5.20
C THR A 34 2.63 -5.63 6.11
N PRO A 35 2.53 -6.66 6.98
CA PRO A 35 1.43 -6.77 7.94
C PRO A 35 1.24 -5.50 8.78
N GLU A 36 2.33 -4.83 9.16
CA GLU A 36 2.31 -3.60 9.96
C GLU A 36 1.72 -2.44 9.16
N LYS A 37 2.04 -2.30 7.87
CA LYS A 37 1.44 -1.29 7.00
C LYS A 37 -0.04 -1.53 6.80
N ILE A 38 -0.43 -2.79 6.61
CA ILE A 38 -1.84 -3.18 6.49
C ILE A 38 -2.60 -2.88 7.79
N GLU A 39 -2.02 -3.20 8.95
CA GLU A 39 -2.65 -2.96 10.24
C GLU A 39 -2.75 -1.47 10.56
N SER A 40 -1.69 -0.70 10.30
CA SER A 40 -1.69 0.76 10.42
C SER A 40 -2.79 1.40 9.57
N LEU A 41 -2.93 0.95 8.32
CA LEU A 41 -4.00 1.41 7.43
C LEU A 41 -5.39 1.04 7.97
N ARG A 42 -5.60 -0.20 8.43
CA ARG A 42 -6.86 -0.62 9.06
C ARG A 42 -7.18 0.20 10.30
N GLY A 43 -6.17 0.58 11.08
CA GLY A 43 -6.31 1.48 12.22
C GLY A 43 -6.80 2.86 11.77
N ARG A 44 -6.16 3.44 10.76
CA ARG A 44 -6.55 4.75 10.19
C ARG A 44 -7.96 4.73 9.60
N LEU A 45 -8.34 3.64 8.91
CA LEU A 45 -9.70 3.46 8.38
C LEU A 45 -10.75 3.40 9.50
N ARG A 46 -10.48 2.64 10.58
CA ARG A 46 -11.38 2.57 11.75
C ARG A 46 -11.54 3.90 12.46
N SER A 47 -10.52 4.74 12.43
CA SER A 47 -10.54 6.08 13.00
C SER A 47 -11.02 7.15 12.03
N LEU A 48 -11.33 6.81 10.78
CA LEU A 48 -11.81 7.76 9.79
C LEU A 48 -13.31 7.98 9.97
N TRP A 49 -13.66 9.05 10.66
CA TRP A 49 -15.04 9.51 10.81
C TRP A 49 -15.23 10.85 10.13
N GLN A 50 -16.45 11.10 9.63
CA GLN A 50 -16.86 12.44 9.22
C GLN A 50 -17.09 13.27 10.48
N SER A 51 -16.51 14.47 10.53
CA SER A 51 -16.72 15.39 11.67
C SER A 51 -18.05 16.14 11.54
N ASP A 52 -18.64 16.57 12.66
CA ASP A 52 -19.98 17.22 12.68
C ASP A 52 -20.11 18.44 11.76
N ASN A 53 -19.02 19.19 11.55
CA ASN A 53 -18.98 20.38 10.70
C ASN A 53 -18.21 20.17 9.39
N GLU A 54 -17.95 18.91 9.00
CA GLU A 54 -17.21 18.59 7.79
C GLU A 54 -18.15 18.37 6.60
N PRO A 55 -17.95 19.07 5.47
CA PRO A 55 -18.65 18.76 4.22
C PRO A 55 -18.40 17.32 3.79
N THR A 56 -19.46 16.62 3.38
CA THR A 56 -19.38 15.21 2.96
C THR A 56 -18.37 14.99 1.82
N ALA A 57 -18.21 15.95 0.93
CA ALA A 57 -17.22 15.88 -0.16
C ALA A 57 -15.78 15.76 0.37
N ASP A 58 -15.43 16.55 1.39
CA ASP A 58 -14.09 16.58 1.98
C ASP A 58 -13.79 15.26 2.70
N TYR A 59 -14.78 14.71 3.42
CA TYR A 59 -14.68 13.37 4.00
C TYR A 59 -14.38 12.31 2.92
N PHE A 60 -15.10 12.35 1.79
CA PHE A 60 -14.87 11.41 0.70
C PHE A 60 -13.47 11.58 0.07
N GLU A 61 -12.94 12.80 -0.04
CA GLU A 61 -11.56 13.00 -0.51
C GLU A 61 -10.55 12.38 0.45
N ARG A 62 -10.73 12.54 1.78
CA ARG A 62 -9.87 11.87 2.77
C ARG A 62 -9.96 10.35 2.68
N LEU A 63 -11.16 9.80 2.52
CA LEU A 63 -11.37 8.37 2.33
C LEU A 63 -10.68 7.86 1.06
N LYS A 64 -10.87 8.54 -0.08
CA LYS A 64 -10.21 8.18 -1.36
C LYS A 64 -8.69 8.19 -1.23
N SER A 65 -8.15 9.26 -0.64
CA SER A 65 -6.71 9.39 -0.38
C SER A 65 -6.19 8.21 0.43
N LEU A 66 -6.88 7.85 1.52
CA LEU A 66 -6.50 6.73 2.36
C LEU A 66 -6.57 5.37 1.63
N MET A 67 -7.58 5.15 0.79
CA MET A 67 -7.69 3.92 0.00
C MET A 67 -6.64 3.84 -1.11
N SER A 68 -6.18 4.97 -1.64
CA SER A 68 -5.15 5.02 -2.69
C SER A 68 -3.76 4.60 -2.19
N GLU A 69 -3.57 4.48 -0.87
CA GLU A 69 -2.33 3.97 -0.28
C GLU A 69 -2.17 2.44 -0.43
N ILE A 70 -3.23 1.73 -0.85
CA ILE A 70 -3.28 0.26 -1.12
C ILE A 70 -3.08 -0.05 -2.61
#